data_AF-A0A970WTP4-F1
#
_entry.id   AF-A0A970WTP4-F1
#
_cell.length_a   1.000
_cell.length_b   1.000
_cell.length_c   1.000
_cell.angle_alpha   90.00
_cell.angle_beta   90.00
_cell.angle_gamma   90.00
#
_symmetry.space_group_name_H-M   'P 1'
#
loop_
_entity.id
_entity.type
_entity.pdbx_description
1 polymer ?
#
loop_
_entity_poly.entity_id
_entity_poly.type
_entity_poly.pdbx_seq_one_letter_code
_entity_poly.pdbx_strand_id
1 'polypeptide(L)'
;MSENSGVQETRFDQLKPGDRIEVEHVVTVGQKSWTAKTQGEVVRTERRRHGLHHRRNHDDKVFSDSILLELPDGELTTVTMDEFTVIRRA
;
A
#
# COMPACT_ATOMS: atom_id res chain seq x y z
N MET A 1 3.40 -4.55 31.63
CA MET A 1 3.77 -5.64 30.73
C MET A 1 2.94 -5.44 29.47
N SER A 2 3.58 -5.00 28.40
CA SER A 2 2.93 -4.86 27.09
C SER A 2 3.96 -5.38 26.10
N GLU A 3 3.64 -6.53 25.50
CA GLU A 3 4.49 -7.23 24.55
C GLU A 3 4.84 -6.30 23.39
N ASN A 4 6.14 -6.06 23.22
CA ASN A 4 6.70 -5.46 22.02
C ASN A 4 6.75 -6.58 20.97
N SER A 5 5.61 -6.85 20.30
CA SER A 5 5.60 -7.74 19.15
C SER A 5 6.51 -7.13 18.09
N GLY A 6 7.63 -7.81 17.80
CA GLY A 6 8.78 -7.32 17.03
C GLY A 6 8.53 -7.10 15.54
N VAL A 7 7.34 -6.63 15.16
CA VAL A 7 6.98 -6.32 13.79
C VAL A 7 7.39 -4.87 13.51
N GLN A 8 8.56 -4.72 12.89
CA GLN A 8 9.10 -3.41 12.56
C GLN A 8 8.35 -2.80 11.37
N GLU A 9 7.88 -1.56 11.54
CA GLU A 9 7.35 -0.77 10.43
C GLU A 9 8.43 -0.63 9.34
N THR A 10 8.03 -0.86 8.10
CA THR A 10 8.92 -0.85 6.93
C THR A 10 8.51 0.28 6.00
N ARG A 11 9.50 0.92 5.36
CA ARG A 11 9.21 1.96 4.37
C ARG A 11 8.95 1.38 2.99
N PHE A 12 8.09 2.05 2.22
CA PHE A 12 7.79 1.68 0.84
C PHE A 12 9.03 1.52 -0.05
N ASP A 13 10.00 2.43 0.08
CA ASP A 13 11.24 2.43 -0.71
C ASP A 13 12.21 1.29 -0.35
N GLN A 14 11.94 0.55 0.72
CA GLN A 14 12.73 -0.60 1.16
C GLN A 14 12.17 -1.93 0.66
N LEU A 15 10.93 -1.95 0.16
CA LEU A 15 10.26 -3.15 -0.30
C LEU A 15 10.92 -3.75 -1.55
N LYS A 16 11.00 -5.08 -1.58
CA LYS A 16 11.53 -5.85 -2.70
C LYS A 16 10.51 -6.90 -3.13
N PRO A 17 10.49 -7.28 -4.42
CA PRO A 17 9.76 -8.46 -4.85
C PRO A 17 10.15 -9.68 -4.01
N GLY A 18 9.17 -10.45 -3.56
CA GLY A 18 9.35 -11.59 -2.65
C GLY A 18 9.18 -11.27 -1.16
N ASP A 19 9.14 -9.99 -0.75
CA ASP A 19 8.90 -9.64 0.64
C ASP A 19 7.47 -10.02 1.04
N ARG A 20 7.30 -10.75 2.16
CA ARG A 20 5.99 -10.96 2.77
C ARG A 20 5.66 -9.81 3.69
N ILE A 21 4.52 -9.15 3.46
CA ILE A 21 4.12 -7.97 4.21
C ILE A 21 2.66 -8.02 4.66
N GLU A 22 2.37 -7.33 5.76
CA GLU A 22 1.05 -6.87 6.15
C GLU A 22 0.96 -5.37 5.87
N VAL A 23 -0.08 -4.94 5.17
CA VAL A 23 -0.41 -3.55 4.94
C VAL A 23 -1.70 -3.22 5.67
N GLU A 24 -1.65 -2.19 6.48
CA GLU A 24 -2.80 -1.65 7.21
C GLU A 24 -3.20 -0.31 6.57
N HIS A 25 -4.47 -0.17 6.19
CA HIS A 25 -5.00 1.05 5.57
C HIS A 25 -6.34 1.45 6.17
N VAL A 26 -6.66 2.74 6.11
CA VAL A 26 -7.95 3.27 6.57
C VAL A 26 -8.92 3.26 5.40
N VAL A 27 -10.04 2.55 5.57
CA VAL A 27 -11.16 2.58 4.63
C VAL A 27 -12.23 3.50 5.19
N THR A 28 -12.63 4.50 4.41
CA THR A 28 -13.74 5.40 4.75
C THR A 28 -14.88 5.23 3.75
N VAL A 29 -16.06 4.89 4.26
CA VAL A 29 -17.30 4.77 3.47
C VAL A 29 -18.39 5.61 4.14
N GLY A 30 -18.77 6.71 3.49
CA GLY A 30 -19.70 7.69 4.05
C GLY A 30 -19.15 8.30 5.33
N GLN A 31 -19.87 8.15 6.45
CA GLN A 31 -19.46 8.63 7.77
C GLN A 31 -18.73 7.59 8.62
N LYS A 32 -18.46 6.40 8.07
CA LYS A 32 -17.80 5.31 8.80
C LYS A 32 -16.38 5.16 8.30
N SER A 33 -15.46 4.96 9.24
CA SER A 33 -14.08 4.62 8.95
C SER A 33 -13.67 3.39 9.75
N TRP A 34 -12.89 2.51 9.15
CA TRP A 34 -12.30 1.36 9.80
C TRP A 34 -10.93 1.04 9.22
N THR A 35 -10.12 0.36 10.01
CA THR A 35 -8.83 -0.16 9.57
C THR A 35 -9.02 -1.51 8.88
N ALA A 36 -8.45 -1.66 7.70
CA ALA A 36 -8.39 -2.92 6.97
C ALA A 36 -6.94 -3.39 6.83
N LYS A 37 -6.75 -4.71 6.88
CA LYS A 37 -5.44 -5.36 6.78
C LYS A 37 -5.41 -6.24 5.54
N THR A 38 -4.32 -6.15 4.80
CA THR A 38 -4.05 -6.97 3.61
C THR A 38 -2.68 -7.61 3.77
N GLN A 39 -2.60 -8.92 3.62
CA GLN A 39 -1.35 -9.67 3.74
C GLN A 39 -1.05 -10.36 2.42
N GLY A 40 0.20 -10.30 1.97
CA GLY A 40 0.62 -10.89 0.71
C GLY A 40 2.12 -10.80 0.48
N GLU A 41 2.55 -11.36 -0.65
CA GLU A 41 3.91 -11.24 -1.16
C GLU A 41 4.00 -10.05 -2.12
N VAL A 42 5.03 -9.22 -1.97
CA VAL A 42 5.30 -8.12 -2.89
C VAL A 42 5.68 -8.68 -4.25
N VAL A 43 4.89 -8.35 -5.28
CA VAL A 43 5.24 -8.65 -6.67
C VAL A 43 6.09 -7.52 -7.25
N ARG A 44 5.68 -6.27 -7.04
CA ARG A 44 6.44 -5.07 -7.40
C ARG A 44 5.88 -3.82 -6.73
N THR A 45 6.69 -2.76 -6.72
CA THR A 45 6.26 -1.39 -6.40
C THR A 45 6.24 -0.52 -7.66
N GLU A 46 5.31 0.43 -7.75
CA GLU A 46 5.14 1.28 -8.92
C GLU A 46 4.76 2.70 -8.49
N ARG A 47 5.45 3.71 -9.02
CA ARG A 47 5.04 5.11 -8.96
C ARG A 47 4.27 5.45 -10.23
N ARG A 48 2.94 5.41 -10.16
CA ARG A 48 2.07 5.65 -11.31
C ARG A 48 1.75 7.10 -11.49
N ARG A 49 1.91 7.59 -12.72
CA ARG A 49 1.38 8.89 -13.13
C ARG A 49 -0.11 8.74 -13.42
N HIS A 50 -0.95 9.54 -12.77
CA HIS A 50 -2.37 9.62 -13.09
C HIS A 50 -2.60 10.67 -14.18
N GLY A 51 -3.29 10.28 -15.26
CA GLY A 51 -3.66 11.17 -16.35
C GLY A 51 -4.98 10.70 -16.94
N LEU A 52 -6.06 11.41 -16.63
CA LEU A 52 -7.39 11.10 -17.16
C LEU A 52 -7.61 11.92 -18.41
N HIS A 53 -7.52 11.31 -19.59
CA HIS A 53 -8.23 11.62 -20.85
C HIS A 53 -8.28 13.07 -21.42
N HIS A 54 -7.76 14.06 -20.72
CA HIS A 54 -7.74 15.48 -21.08
C HIS A 54 -6.45 16.11 -20.52
N ARG A 55 -5.97 17.16 -21.20
CA ARG A 55 -4.72 17.82 -20.85
C ARG A 55 -4.89 18.56 -19.53
N ARG A 56 -4.29 18.04 -18.45
CA ARG A 56 -4.20 18.72 -17.16
C ARG A 56 -3.15 19.84 -17.20
N ASN A 57 -3.24 20.74 -16.22
CA ASN A 57 -2.21 21.75 -15.98
C ASN A 57 -0.83 21.06 -15.88
N HIS A 58 0.17 21.64 -16.52
CA HIS A 58 1.52 21.07 -16.57
C HIS A 58 2.17 20.94 -15.19
N ASP A 59 1.75 21.78 -14.24
CA ASP A 59 2.23 21.76 -12.85
C ASP A 59 1.55 20.70 -11.97
N ASP A 60 0.56 19.98 -12.50
CA ASP A 60 -0.18 18.96 -11.74
C ASP A 60 0.67 17.69 -11.62
N LYS A 61 1.36 17.55 -10.48
CA LYS A 61 2.17 16.37 -10.13
C LYS A 61 1.28 15.23 -9.67
N VAL A 62 0.53 14.62 -10.59
CA VAL A 62 -0.37 13.51 -10.26
C VAL A 62 0.41 12.19 -10.30
N PHE A 63 0.96 11.79 -9.17
CA PHE A 63 1.57 10.48 -9.00
C PHE A 63 1.06 9.82 -7.72
N SER A 64 0.85 8.51 -7.77
CA SER A 64 0.62 7.70 -6.58
C SER A 64 1.57 6.52 -6.55
N ASP A 65 2.07 6.22 -5.36
CA ASP A 65 2.85 5.03 -5.10
C ASP A 65 1.91 3.86 -4.82
N SER A 66 2.21 2.70 -5.40
CA SER A 66 1.37 1.52 -5.32
C SER A 66 2.21 0.24 -5.16
N ILE A 67 1.66 -0.72 -4.44
CA ILE A 67 2.26 -2.05 -4.22
C ILE A 67 1.33 -3.07 -4.88
N LEU A 68 1.86 -3.86 -5.80
CA LEU A 68 1.19 -5.06 -6.29
C LEU A 68 1.53 -6.22 -5.35
N LEU A 69 0.50 -6.83 -4.77
CA LEU A 69 0.59 -7.98 -3.88
C LEU A 69 -0.01 -9.22 -4.51
N GLU A 70 0.63 -10.36 -4.27
CA GLU A 70 0.04 -11.69 -4.46
C GLU A 70 -0.47 -12.21 -3.11
N LEU A 71 -1.75 -12.53 -3.07
CA LEU A 71 -2.43 -13.06 -1.89
C LEU A 71 -2.14 -14.56 -1.71
N PRO A 72 -2.42 -15.15 -0.54
CA PRO A 72 -2.13 -16.57 -0.29
C PRO A 72 -2.81 -17.57 -1.24
N ASP A 73 -3.88 -17.16 -1.93
CA ASP A 73 -4.60 -17.95 -2.94
C ASP A 73 -4.12 -17.69 -4.38
N GLY A 74 -3.11 -16.84 -4.56
CA GLY A 74 -2.56 -16.45 -5.86
C GLY A 74 -3.30 -15.29 -6.53
N GLU A 75 -4.35 -14.72 -5.90
CA GLU A 75 -5.01 -13.53 -6.42
C GLU A 75 -4.06 -12.32 -6.34
N LEU A 76 -4.10 -11.46 -7.35
CA LEU A 76 -3.34 -10.21 -7.37
C LEU A 76 -4.21 -9.04 -6.91
N THR A 77 -3.71 -8.28 -5.95
CA THR A 77 -4.34 -7.04 -5.49
C THR A 77 -3.35 -5.88 -5.48
N THR A 78 -3.86 -4.66 -5.63
CA THR A 78 -3.02 -3.44 -5.61
C THR A 78 -3.40 -2.57 -4.42
N VAL A 79 -2.42 -2.20 -3.61
CA VAL A 79 -2.59 -1.24 -2.52
C VAL A 79 -1.95 0.09 -2.92
N THR A 80 -2.73 1.17 -2.92
CA THR A 80 -2.23 2.53 -3.16
C THR A 80 -1.86 3.17 -1.83
N MET A 81 -0.72 3.85 -1.78
CA MET A 81 -0.20 4.46 -0.55
C MET A 81 -0.82 5.83 -0.27
N ASP A 82 -1.05 6.09 1.01
CA ASP A 82 -1.42 7.39 1.58
C ASP A 82 -0.65 7.64 2.89
N GLU A 83 -0.86 8.80 3.52
CA GLU A 83 -0.18 9.17 4.76
C GLU A 83 -0.57 8.33 6.00
N PHE A 84 -1.61 7.51 5.91
CA PHE A 84 -2.12 6.68 7.01
C PHE A 84 -1.79 5.19 6.85
N THR A 85 -1.18 4.82 5.72
CA THR A 85 -0.84 3.43 5.44
C THR A 85 0.37 2.99 6.25
N VAL A 86 0.23 1.87 6.98
CA VAL A 86 1.33 1.25 7.73
C VAL A 86 1.72 -0.07 7.09
N ILE A 87 3.02 -0.24 6.83
CA ILE A 87 3.58 -1.47 6.24
C ILE A 87 4.43 -2.18 7.29
N ARG A 88 4.25 -3.49 7.38
CA ARG A 88 4.94 -4.35 8.33
C ARG A 88 5.46 -5.58 7.62
N ARG A 89 6.75 -5.91 7.78
CA ARG A 89 7.31 -7.16 7.28
C ARG A 89 6.98 -8.32 8.22
N ALA A 90 6.61 -9.45 7.65
CA ALA A 90 6.32 -10.70 8.37
C ALA A 90 7.54 -11.62 8.43
#